data_AF-A0A1H3PXZ6-F1
#
_entry.id   AF-A0A1H3PXZ6-F1
#
_cell.length_a   1.000
_cell.length_b   1.000
_cell.length_c   1.000
_cell.angle_alpha   90.00
_cell.angle_beta   90.00
_cell.angle_gamma   90.00
#
_symmetry.space_group_name_H-M   'P 1'
#
loop_
_entity.id
_entity.type
_entity.pdbx_description
1 polymer ?
#
loop_
_entity_poly.entity_id
_entity_poly.type
_entity_poly.pdbx_seq_one_letter_code
_entity_poly.pdbx_strand_id
1 'polypeptide(L)'
;MGALQRVELDTASLPSAPAPGVSVRPGEPADLAVVGALYETPARPRAALTRRGGAFDLPHEGRWPDGVDGLTVAEQDGVPTGALVYERGTGYGAEARLTVHDLLAVTAEAARALVGVLAGWRTVTRTVRLPLLAGDAASGLLPVERATAGGATAFMHRPVDVVRAVADRGWPGHVRGRVAFTLLDPVVTGNTGPWELELADGAGKLRRPDREPGLSKDPVLLSPGRLGLSLWTGPSDAGLGSGPDDPAALDLLACGPRAELLDYF
;
A
#
# COMPACT_ATOMS: atom_id res chain seq x y z
N MET A 1 5.41 -0.45 10.70
CA MET A 1 4.64 0.75 10.37
C MET A 1 4.51 0.83 8.86
N GLY A 2 3.29 0.74 8.34
CA GLY A 2 3.04 0.99 6.93
C GLY A 2 3.01 2.50 6.66
N ALA A 3 3.02 2.90 5.39
CA ALA A 3 2.94 4.30 5.04
C ALA A 3 1.96 4.54 3.90
N LEU A 4 1.27 5.68 3.99
CA LEU A 4 0.65 6.33 2.87
C LEU A 4 1.66 7.33 2.31
N GLN A 5 2.24 7.01 1.15
CA GLN A 5 3.22 7.85 0.49
C GLN A 5 2.56 8.73 -0.56
N ARG A 6 2.93 10.01 -0.56
CA ARG A 6 2.60 10.96 -1.62
C ARG A 6 3.85 11.69 -2.04
N VAL A 7 3.94 12.00 -3.33
CA VAL A 7 5.01 12.79 -3.91
C VAL A 7 4.43 13.99 -4.65
N GLU A 8 5.17 15.08 -4.66
CA GLU A 8 4.88 16.26 -5.47
C GLU A 8 5.96 16.38 -6.55
N LEU A 9 5.51 16.36 -7.81
CA LEU A 9 6.36 16.44 -8.99
C LEU A 9 6.03 17.71 -9.77
N ASP A 10 7.06 18.30 -10.37
CA ASP A 10 6.85 19.31 -11.40
C ASP A 10 6.16 18.65 -12.61
N THR A 11 5.00 19.16 -13.00
CA THR A 11 4.22 18.62 -14.13
C THR A 11 5.05 18.60 -15.42
N ALA A 12 5.94 19.57 -15.61
CA ALA A 12 6.81 19.65 -16.78
C ALA A 12 7.93 18.59 -16.77
N SER A 13 8.20 17.96 -15.62
CA SER A 13 9.17 16.86 -15.50
C SER A 13 8.59 15.51 -15.89
N LEU A 14 7.26 15.39 -15.97
CA LEU A 14 6.59 14.13 -16.26
C LEU A 14 6.87 13.69 -17.71
N PRO A 15 7.21 12.41 -17.94
CA PRO A 15 7.44 11.93 -19.29
C PRO A 15 6.14 11.95 -20.09
N SER A 16 6.26 12.35 -21.35
CA SER A 16 5.19 12.24 -22.33
C SER A 16 5.69 11.37 -23.47
N ALA A 17 5.34 10.09 -23.42
CA ALA A 17 5.65 9.13 -24.46
C ALA A 17 4.34 8.54 -25.00
N PRO A 18 4.24 8.29 -26.32
CA PRO A 18 3.11 7.56 -26.86
C PRO A 18 2.94 6.20 -26.19
N ALA A 19 1.70 5.79 -25.97
CA ALA A 19 1.32 4.46 -25.52
C ALA A 19 0.53 3.76 -26.64
N PRO A 20 1.20 3.05 -27.57
CA PRO A 20 0.53 2.38 -28.67
C PRO A 20 -0.50 1.37 -28.16
N GLY A 21 -1.67 1.30 -28.81
CA GLY A 21 -2.71 0.35 -28.46
C GLY A 21 -3.52 0.69 -27.21
N VAL A 22 -3.27 1.83 -26.56
CA VAL A 22 -4.08 2.32 -25.43
C VAL A 22 -4.85 3.55 -25.85
N SER A 23 -6.18 3.49 -25.73
CA SER A 23 -7.06 4.65 -25.82
C SER A 23 -7.28 5.24 -24.44
N VAL A 24 -7.35 6.55 -24.35
CA VAL A 24 -7.66 7.27 -23.12
C VAL A 24 -8.92 8.08 -23.33
N ARG A 25 -9.87 8.00 -22.39
CA ARG A 25 -11.11 8.77 -22.43
C ARG A 25 -11.42 9.41 -21.07
N PRO A 26 -12.16 10.54 -21.06
CA PRO A 26 -12.82 10.99 -19.84
C PRO A 26 -13.74 9.88 -19.31
N GLY A 27 -13.70 9.68 -18.00
CA GLY A 27 -14.62 8.81 -17.29
C GLY A 27 -15.84 9.58 -16.79
N GLU A 28 -16.90 8.83 -16.49
CA GLU A 28 -18.11 9.33 -15.83
C GLU A 28 -18.15 8.81 -14.38
N PRO A 29 -19.01 9.35 -13.50
CA PRO A 29 -19.15 8.84 -12.13
C PRO A 29 -19.43 7.34 -12.05
N ALA A 30 -20.12 6.78 -13.05
CA ALA A 30 -20.35 5.33 -13.15
C ALA A 30 -19.06 4.50 -13.33
N ASP A 31 -18.00 5.08 -13.92
CA ASP A 31 -16.71 4.42 -14.09
C ASP A 31 -15.93 4.28 -12.75
N LEU A 32 -16.42 4.82 -11.62
CA LEU A 32 -15.80 4.57 -10.31
C LEU A 32 -15.82 3.09 -9.90
N ALA A 33 -16.77 2.31 -10.43
CA ALA A 33 -16.76 0.85 -10.28
C ALA A 33 -15.52 0.21 -10.93
N VAL A 34 -15.04 0.78 -12.05
CA VAL A 34 -13.80 0.35 -12.72
C VAL A 34 -12.59 0.63 -11.85
N VAL A 35 -12.55 1.78 -11.16
CA VAL A 35 -11.48 2.13 -10.21
C VAL A 35 -11.38 1.08 -9.10
N GLY A 36 -12.52 0.69 -8.51
CA GLY A 36 -12.57 -0.35 -7.48
C GLY A 36 -12.03 -1.70 -7.98
N ALA A 37 -12.41 -2.12 -9.18
CA ALA A 37 -11.92 -3.35 -9.80
C ALA A 37 -10.41 -3.31 -10.11
N LEU A 38 -9.91 -2.18 -10.63
CA LEU A 38 -8.50 -2.00 -10.95
C LEU A 38 -7.62 -1.95 -9.70
N TYR A 39 -8.12 -1.33 -8.62
CA TYR A 39 -7.39 -1.15 -7.36
C TYR A 39 -6.96 -2.49 -6.72
N GLU A 40 -7.82 -3.51 -6.80
CA GLU A 40 -7.56 -4.83 -6.20
C GLU A 40 -6.27 -5.48 -6.74
N THR A 41 -5.94 -5.24 -8.01
CA THR A 41 -4.79 -5.87 -8.67
C THR A 41 -3.44 -5.47 -8.03
N PRO A 42 -3.09 -4.18 -7.92
CA PRO A 42 -1.88 -3.74 -7.22
C PRO A 42 -2.01 -3.84 -5.70
N ALA A 43 -3.21 -3.75 -5.11
CA ALA A 43 -3.42 -3.75 -3.66
C ALA A 43 -3.22 -5.14 -3.01
N ARG A 44 -3.77 -6.19 -3.62
CA ARG A 44 -3.78 -7.55 -3.05
C ARG A 44 -2.41 -8.10 -2.64
N PRO A 45 -1.33 -8.00 -3.45
CA PRO A 45 -0.02 -8.51 -3.04
C PRO A 45 0.66 -7.65 -1.95
N ARG A 46 0.13 -6.47 -1.62
CA ARG A 46 0.76 -5.49 -0.71
C ARG A 46 0.10 -5.40 0.66
N ALA A 47 -0.86 -6.29 0.95
CA ALA A 47 -1.68 -6.22 2.16
C ALA A 47 -2.30 -4.82 2.37
N ALA A 48 -2.61 -4.14 1.27
CA ALA A 48 -3.34 -2.88 1.31
C ALA A 48 -4.80 -3.14 1.72
N LEU A 49 -5.52 -2.07 2.10
CA LEU A 49 -6.95 -2.15 2.35
C LEU A 49 -7.65 -2.78 1.15
N THR A 50 -8.59 -3.70 1.38
CA THR A 50 -9.57 -4.01 0.34
C THR A 50 -10.62 -2.91 0.37
N ARG A 51 -10.84 -2.18 -0.73
CA ARG A 51 -11.91 -1.19 -0.87
C ARG A 51 -13.28 -1.88 -1.00
N ARG A 52 -13.66 -2.63 0.03
CA ARG A 52 -14.91 -3.39 0.13
C ARG A 52 -15.59 -3.10 1.45
N GLY A 53 -16.90 -2.96 1.45
CA GLY A 53 -17.68 -2.67 2.64
C GLY A 53 -17.71 -1.18 2.99
N GLY A 54 -18.69 -0.82 3.82
CA GLY A 54 -18.81 0.54 4.36
C GLY A 54 -18.96 1.58 3.26
N ALA A 55 -18.13 2.63 3.32
CA ALA A 55 -18.16 3.75 2.38
C ALA A 55 -17.90 3.35 0.91
N PHE A 56 -17.17 2.25 0.68
CA PHE A 56 -16.85 1.79 -0.68
C PHE A 56 -18.01 1.06 -1.37
N ASP A 57 -18.97 0.52 -0.59
CA ASP A 57 -20.16 -0.14 -1.12
C ASP A 57 -21.35 0.83 -1.26
N LEU A 58 -21.19 2.08 -0.82
CA LEU A 58 -22.23 3.08 -0.98
C LEU A 58 -22.43 3.40 -2.47
N PRO A 59 -23.68 3.43 -2.96
CA PRO A 59 -23.95 3.75 -4.34
C PRO A 59 -23.47 5.17 -4.65
N HIS A 60 -22.70 5.30 -5.73
CA HIS A 60 -22.38 6.61 -6.29
C HIS A 60 -23.59 7.02 -7.13
N GLU A 61 -24.43 7.93 -6.61
CA GLU A 61 -25.69 8.38 -7.23
C GLU A 61 -25.46 9.25 -8.48
N GLY A 62 -24.59 8.80 -9.40
CA GLY A 62 -24.20 9.56 -10.59
C GLY A 62 -23.42 10.84 -10.28
N ARG A 63 -22.88 10.98 -9.06
CA ARG A 63 -22.13 12.16 -8.61
C ARG A 63 -20.69 11.77 -8.27
N TRP A 64 -19.76 12.70 -8.52
CA TRP A 64 -18.39 12.60 -8.02
C TRP A 64 -18.34 12.61 -6.48
N PRO A 65 -17.46 11.81 -5.86
CA PRO A 65 -17.13 11.96 -4.45
C PRO A 65 -16.62 13.38 -4.14
N ASP A 66 -16.74 13.80 -2.88
CA ASP A 66 -16.20 15.07 -2.45
C ASP A 66 -14.68 15.14 -2.71
N GLY A 67 -14.23 16.25 -3.28
CA GLY A 67 -12.83 16.43 -3.67
C GLY A 67 -12.43 15.72 -4.96
N VAL A 68 -13.35 15.13 -5.73
CA VAL A 68 -13.07 14.59 -7.06
C VAL A 68 -13.67 15.48 -8.14
N ASP A 69 -12.82 15.91 -9.08
CA ASP A 69 -13.21 16.73 -10.23
C ASP A 69 -13.40 15.93 -11.51
N GLY A 70 -12.76 14.77 -11.59
CA GLY A 70 -12.78 13.96 -12.79
C GLY A 70 -12.06 12.64 -12.65
N LEU A 71 -12.32 11.82 -13.66
CA LEU A 71 -11.74 10.51 -13.87
C LEU A 71 -11.28 10.42 -15.31
N THR A 72 -10.15 9.75 -15.52
CA THR A 72 -9.68 9.36 -16.85
C THR A 72 -9.49 7.86 -16.86
N VAL A 73 -10.02 7.18 -17.88
CA VAL A 73 -9.92 5.74 -18.05
C VAL A 73 -8.98 5.44 -19.22
N ALA A 74 -8.02 4.55 -18.98
CA ALA A 74 -7.16 3.98 -20.01
C ALA A 74 -7.69 2.58 -20.39
N GLU A 75 -7.91 2.37 -21.67
CA GLU A 75 -8.46 1.14 -22.23
C GLU A 75 -7.50 0.55 -23.25
N GLN A 76 -7.33 -0.77 -23.21
CA GLN A 76 -6.56 -1.54 -24.18
C GLN A 76 -7.50 -2.60 -24.75
N ASP A 77 -7.65 -2.62 -26.07
CA ASP A 77 -8.59 -3.51 -26.77
C ASP A 77 -10.03 -3.44 -26.23
N GLY A 78 -10.46 -2.24 -25.82
CA GLY A 78 -11.79 -1.99 -25.23
C GLY A 78 -11.95 -2.43 -23.78
N VAL A 79 -10.88 -2.91 -23.13
CA VAL A 79 -10.88 -3.32 -21.71
C VAL A 79 -10.19 -2.26 -20.87
N PRO A 80 -10.82 -1.77 -19.77
CA PRO A 80 -10.14 -0.87 -18.85
C PRO A 80 -8.91 -1.52 -18.21
N THR A 81 -7.76 -0.87 -18.37
CA THR A 81 -6.46 -1.31 -17.86
C THR A 81 -5.78 -0.26 -16.97
N GLY A 82 -6.37 0.92 -16.86
CA GLY A 82 -5.94 1.93 -15.92
C GLY A 82 -7.00 3.00 -15.66
N ALA A 83 -6.84 3.69 -14.54
CA ALA A 83 -7.68 4.80 -14.13
C ALA A 83 -6.87 5.86 -13.41
N LEU A 84 -7.23 7.13 -13.64
CA LEU A 84 -6.68 8.31 -12.97
C LEU A 84 -7.83 9.12 -12.39
N VAL A 85 -7.92 9.17 -11.06
CA VAL A 85 -8.91 9.97 -10.31
C VAL A 85 -8.20 11.21 -9.76
N TYR A 86 -8.74 12.40 -10.01
CA TYR A 86 -8.06 13.64 -9.65
C TYR A 86 -9.00 14.79 -9.25
N GLU A 87 -8.38 15.75 -8.58
CA GLU A 87 -8.89 17.05 -8.17
C GLU A 87 -8.01 18.13 -8.81
N ARG A 88 -8.61 19.11 -9.48
CA ARG A 88 -7.89 20.22 -10.14
C ARG A 88 -7.42 21.29 -9.14
N GLY A 89 -7.84 21.18 -7.88
CA GLY A 89 -7.52 22.14 -6.82
C GLY A 89 -8.15 23.51 -7.07
N THR A 90 -7.74 24.50 -6.28
CA THR A 90 -8.17 25.90 -6.45
C THR A 90 -6.96 26.79 -6.75
N GLY A 91 -7.18 27.86 -7.52
CA GLY A 91 -6.14 28.86 -7.87
C GLY A 91 -5.54 28.70 -9.28
N TYR A 92 -4.68 29.65 -9.64
CA TYR A 92 -3.94 29.72 -10.91
C TYR A 92 -2.47 30.07 -10.63
N GLY A 93 -1.57 29.79 -11.58
CA GLY A 93 -0.16 30.18 -11.49
C GLY A 93 0.69 29.22 -10.66
N ALA A 94 1.68 29.74 -9.95
CA ALA A 94 2.73 28.92 -9.30
C ALA A 94 2.22 27.95 -8.22
N GLU A 95 1.09 28.28 -7.60
CA GLU A 95 0.46 27.46 -6.54
C GLU A 95 -0.58 26.47 -7.09
N ALA A 96 -0.90 26.52 -8.39
CA ALA A 96 -1.87 25.63 -8.99
C ALA A 96 -1.38 24.19 -8.92
N ARG A 97 -2.17 23.32 -8.28
CA ARG A 97 -1.83 21.91 -8.03
C ARG A 97 -2.92 20.97 -8.49
N LEU A 98 -2.56 19.99 -9.30
CA LEU A 98 -3.39 18.81 -9.56
C LEU A 98 -3.16 17.78 -8.46
N THR A 99 -4.21 17.43 -7.71
CA THR A 99 -4.14 16.37 -6.69
C THR A 99 -4.72 15.10 -7.26
N VAL A 100 -3.89 14.07 -7.41
CA VAL A 100 -4.30 12.73 -7.80
C VAL A 100 -4.68 11.94 -6.56
N HIS A 101 -5.85 11.31 -6.60
CA HIS A 101 -6.34 10.41 -5.54
C HIS A 101 -6.01 8.96 -5.86
N ASP A 102 -6.11 8.57 -7.13
CA ASP A 102 -5.76 7.25 -7.63
C ASP A 102 -5.02 7.37 -8.96
N LEU A 103 -3.87 6.71 -9.08
CA LEU A 103 -3.18 6.45 -10.34
C LEU A 103 -2.97 4.94 -10.43
N LEU A 104 -3.91 4.26 -11.08
CA LEU A 104 -3.96 2.81 -11.14
C LEU A 104 -3.69 2.36 -12.57
N ALA A 105 -2.75 1.43 -12.75
CA ALA A 105 -2.47 0.81 -14.03
C ALA A 105 -2.06 -0.64 -13.82
N VAL A 106 -2.70 -1.56 -14.57
CA VAL A 106 -2.35 -2.99 -14.53
C VAL A 106 -1.44 -3.41 -15.68
N THR A 107 -1.15 -2.50 -16.62
CA THR A 107 -0.15 -2.67 -17.70
C THR A 107 0.80 -1.48 -17.74
N ALA A 108 1.99 -1.67 -18.31
CA ALA A 108 2.97 -0.60 -18.47
C ALA A 108 2.48 0.45 -19.50
N GLU A 109 1.75 0.01 -20.51
CA GLU A 109 1.19 0.87 -21.55
C GLU A 109 0.10 1.78 -20.98
N ALA A 110 -0.80 1.25 -20.14
CA ALA A 110 -1.78 2.06 -19.43
C ALA A 110 -1.11 3.08 -18.49
N ALA A 111 -0.05 2.68 -17.78
CA ALA A 111 0.71 3.58 -16.94
C ALA A 111 1.35 4.73 -17.75
N ARG A 112 1.97 4.43 -18.90
CA ARG A 112 2.52 5.46 -19.80
C ARG A 112 1.44 6.41 -20.32
N ALA A 113 0.28 5.87 -20.71
CA ALA A 113 -0.84 6.67 -21.18
C ALA A 113 -1.34 7.65 -20.11
N LEU A 114 -1.57 7.17 -18.88
CA LEU A 114 -2.05 7.99 -17.77
C LEU A 114 -1.01 9.02 -17.28
N VAL A 115 0.28 8.66 -17.23
CA VAL A 115 1.34 9.64 -16.96
C VAL A 115 1.42 10.69 -18.07
N GLY A 116 1.19 10.29 -19.33
CA GLY A 116 1.06 11.21 -20.46
C GLY A 116 -0.12 12.19 -20.31
N VAL A 117 -1.25 11.75 -19.77
CA VAL A 117 -2.38 12.63 -19.42
C VAL A 117 -1.94 13.68 -18.41
N LEU A 118 -1.27 13.27 -17.32
CA LEU A 118 -0.73 14.19 -16.31
C LEU A 118 0.26 15.20 -16.93
N ALA A 119 1.17 14.75 -17.79
CA ALA A 119 2.11 15.63 -18.51
C ALA A 119 1.40 16.62 -19.46
N GLY A 120 0.19 16.31 -19.91
CA GLY A 120 -0.68 17.22 -20.66
C GLY A 120 -1.10 18.46 -19.88
N TRP A 121 -1.13 18.39 -18.54
CA TRP A 121 -1.52 19.50 -17.68
C TRP A 121 -0.40 20.53 -17.45
N ARG A 122 0.79 20.36 -18.04
CA ARG A 122 1.97 21.22 -17.80
C ARG A 122 1.76 22.71 -18.05
N THR A 123 0.78 23.09 -18.87
CA THR A 123 0.45 24.50 -19.15
C THR A 123 -0.59 25.07 -18.20
N VAL A 124 -1.20 24.23 -17.36
CA VAL A 124 -2.32 24.57 -16.45
C VAL A 124 -1.86 24.54 -14.99
N THR A 125 -1.15 23.49 -14.60
CA THR A 125 -0.66 23.29 -13.24
C THR A 125 0.83 23.03 -13.24
N ARG A 126 1.54 23.69 -12.31
CA ARG A 126 2.97 23.47 -12.10
C ARG A 126 3.25 22.16 -11.38
N THR A 127 2.36 21.74 -10.50
CA THR A 127 2.62 20.66 -9.54
C THR A 127 1.56 19.58 -9.63
N VAL A 128 1.98 18.33 -9.78
CA VAL A 128 1.13 17.16 -9.57
C VAL A 128 1.49 16.51 -8.25
N ARG A 129 0.52 16.39 -7.36
CA ARG A 129 0.63 15.60 -6.12
C ARG A 129 -0.08 14.28 -6.32
N LEU A 130 0.62 13.16 -6.11
CA LEU A 130 0.06 11.84 -6.38
C LEU A 130 0.47 10.80 -5.33
N PRO A 131 -0.35 9.77 -5.08
CA PRO A 131 0.01 8.68 -4.20
C PRO A 131 1.06 7.78 -4.88
N LEU A 132 2.05 7.34 -4.11
CA LEU A 132 3.12 6.48 -4.59
C LEU A 132 2.95 5.08 -4.04
N LEU A 133 2.89 4.09 -4.92
CA LEU A 133 2.89 2.67 -4.58
C LEU A 133 4.17 2.03 -5.13
N ALA A 134 5.05 1.54 -4.27
CA ALA A 134 6.35 1.05 -4.70
C ALA A 134 6.20 -0.19 -5.61
N GLY A 135 6.89 -0.13 -6.75
CA GLY A 135 6.98 -1.24 -7.71
C GLY A 135 5.68 -1.52 -8.46
N ASP A 136 4.71 -0.59 -8.46
CA ASP A 136 3.59 -0.63 -9.40
C ASP A 136 4.02 -0.13 -10.80
N ALA A 137 3.13 -0.26 -11.80
CA ALA A 137 3.45 0.11 -13.17
C ALA A 137 3.70 1.63 -13.34
N ALA A 138 3.04 2.47 -12.54
CA ALA A 138 3.15 3.92 -12.62
C ALA A 138 4.45 4.44 -11.97
N SER A 139 4.81 3.94 -10.79
CA SER A 139 6.00 4.36 -10.04
C SER A 139 7.30 4.18 -10.82
N GLY A 140 7.39 3.16 -11.68
CA GLY A 140 8.55 2.96 -12.57
C GLY A 140 8.72 4.01 -13.67
N LEU A 141 7.70 4.83 -13.94
CA LEU A 141 7.72 5.88 -14.96
C LEU A 141 7.86 7.28 -14.37
N LEU A 142 7.52 7.45 -13.10
CA LEU A 142 7.53 8.75 -12.45
C LEU A 142 8.98 9.15 -12.11
N PRO A 143 9.38 10.41 -12.37
CA PRO A 143 10.70 10.93 -12.00
C PRO A 143 10.76 11.24 -10.50
N VAL A 144 10.57 10.22 -9.65
CA VAL A 144 10.45 10.36 -8.20
C VAL A 144 11.71 10.99 -7.58
N GLU A 145 12.88 10.82 -8.22
CA GLU A 145 14.13 11.46 -7.84
C GLU A 145 14.10 13.00 -7.98
N ARG A 146 13.14 13.53 -8.73
CA ARG A 146 12.93 14.98 -8.93
C ARG A 146 11.79 15.54 -8.07
N ALA A 147 11.24 14.73 -7.16
CA ALA A 147 10.17 15.19 -6.29
C ALA A 147 10.62 16.35 -5.41
N THR A 148 9.84 17.43 -5.41
CA THR A 148 10.11 18.64 -4.63
C THR A 148 9.65 18.51 -3.19
N ALA A 149 8.65 17.66 -2.96
CA ALA A 149 8.16 17.30 -1.65
C ALA A 149 7.68 15.85 -1.63
N GLY A 150 7.85 15.19 -0.49
CA GLY A 150 7.34 13.87 -0.22
C GLY A 150 6.69 13.85 1.16
N GLY A 151 5.49 13.31 1.25
CA GLY A 151 4.80 13.09 2.51
C GLY A 151 4.63 11.60 2.74
N ALA A 152 5.02 11.13 3.92
CA ALA A 152 4.67 9.79 4.37
C ALA A 152 3.84 9.91 5.64
N THR A 153 2.56 9.58 5.54
CA THR A 153 1.72 9.42 6.74
C THR A 153 1.88 7.99 7.22
N ALA A 154 2.47 7.85 8.40
CA ALA A 154 2.53 6.59 9.13
C ALA A 154 1.10 6.11 9.44
N PHE A 155 0.82 4.84 9.18
CA PHE A 155 -0.36 4.20 9.75
C PHE A 155 0.05 3.09 10.71
N MET A 156 -0.74 2.98 11.78
CA MET A 156 -0.62 1.96 12.80
C MET A 156 -1.81 1.03 12.71
N HIS A 157 -1.60 -0.20 13.12
CA HIS A 157 -2.65 -1.19 13.26
C HIS A 157 -2.22 -2.18 14.34
N ARG A 158 -3.13 -3.04 14.78
CA ARG A 158 -2.90 -3.99 15.88
C ARG A 158 -3.67 -5.28 15.58
N PRO A 159 -3.06 -6.47 15.68
CA PRO A 159 -3.81 -7.70 15.64
C PRO A 159 -4.73 -7.80 16.84
N VAL A 160 -5.97 -8.15 16.57
CA VAL A 160 -6.93 -8.53 17.60
C VAL A 160 -6.90 -10.03 17.85
N ASP A 161 -6.56 -10.82 16.84
CA ASP A 161 -6.37 -12.28 16.92
C ASP A 161 -5.07 -12.65 16.19
N VAL A 162 -4.01 -12.95 16.95
CA VAL A 162 -2.68 -13.23 16.38
C VAL A 162 -2.62 -14.58 15.65
N VAL A 163 -3.43 -15.55 16.06
CA VAL A 163 -3.47 -16.87 15.42
C VAL A 163 -4.10 -16.73 14.04
N ARG A 164 -5.25 -16.07 13.97
CA ARG A 164 -5.94 -15.81 12.71
C ARG A 164 -5.15 -14.87 11.81
N ALA A 165 -4.55 -13.81 12.36
CA ALA A 165 -3.72 -12.88 11.58
C ALA A 165 -2.54 -13.60 10.90
N VAL A 166 -1.89 -14.54 11.58
CA VAL A 166 -0.81 -15.35 10.99
C VAL A 166 -1.33 -16.30 9.91
N ALA A 167 -2.47 -16.94 10.14
CA ALA A 167 -3.06 -17.87 9.18
C ALA A 167 -3.52 -17.18 7.88
N ASP A 168 -4.13 -16.00 7.99
CA ASP A 168 -4.79 -15.31 6.87
C ASP A 168 -3.84 -14.40 6.05
N ARG A 169 -2.65 -14.06 6.57
CA ARG A 169 -1.73 -13.05 5.98
C ARG A 169 -1.27 -13.37 4.55
N GLY A 170 -1.10 -14.65 4.21
CA GLY A 170 -0.36 -15.08 3.04
C GLY A 170 1.15 -14.80 3.16
N TRP A 171 1.99 -15.83 3.01
CA TRP A 171 3.43 -15.72 3.23
C TRP A 171 4.21 -15.92 1.93
N PRO A 172 5.44 -15.40 1.79
CA PRO A 172 6.26 -15.68 0.61
C PRO A 172 6.54 -17.18 0.49
N GLY A 173 6.20 -17.78 -0.65
CA GLY A 173 6.28 -19.24 -0.85
C GLY A 173 7.68 -19.85 -0.71
N HIS A 174 8.73 -19.04 -0.84
CA HIS A 174 10.12 -19.46 -0.69
C HIS A 174 10.64 -19.40 0.76
N VAL A 175 9.90 -18.78 1.68
CA VAL A 175 10.32 -18.67 3.09
C VAL A 175 9.87 -19.92 3.84
N ARG A 176 10.82 -20.53 4.56
CA ARG A 176 10.57 -21.66 5.46
C ARG A 176 11.32 -21.45 6.77
N GLY A 177 10.70 -21.81 7.88
CA GLY A 177 11.36 -21.71 9.18
C GLY A 177 10.41 -21.83 10.36
N ARG A 178 10.99 -21.93 11.55
CA ARG A 178 10.27 -21.92 12.83
C ARG A 178 10.94 -21.00 13.82
N VAL A 179 10.15 -20.30 14.61
CA VAL A 179 10.65 -19.47 15.72
C VAL A 179 9.66 -19.50 16.87
N ALA A 180 10.16 -19.74 18.09
CA ALA A 180 9.40 -19.67 19.32
C ALA A 180 9.69 -18.33 20.02
N PHE A 181 8.64 -17.68 20.54
CA PHE A 181 8.73 -16.42 21.27
C PHE A 181 7.56 -16.24 22.23
N THR A 182 7.76 -15.46 23.28
CA THR A 182 6.72 -15.03 24.21
C THR A 182 6.18 -13.68 23.75
N LEU A 183 4.87 -13.63 23.50
CA LEU A 183 4.16 -12.39 23.18
C LEU A 183 3.64 -11.76 24.46
N LEU A 184 3.97 -10.49 24.68
CA LEU A 184 3.41 -9.68 25.75
C LEU A 184 2.32 -8.80 25.14
N ASP A 185 1.07 -8.97 25.55
CA ASP A 185 -0.04 -8.14 25.08
C ASP A 185 -0.97 -7.75 26.24
N PRO A 186 -0.72 -6.61 26.91
CA PRO A 186 -1.52 -6.20 28.06
C PRO A 186 -2.93 -5.72 27.68
N VAL A 187 -3.21 -5.47 26.39
CA VAL A 187 -4.51 -4.94 25.93
C VAL A 187 -5.40 -6.07 25.43
N VAL A 188 -4.85 -6.98 24.62
CA VAL A 188 -5.52 -8.16 24.11
C VAL A 188 -4.90 -9.37 24.78
N THR A 189 -5.31 -9.63 26.01
CA THR A 189 -4.69 -10.64 26.89
C THR A 189 -4.74 -12.05 26.30
N GLY A 190 -5.71 -12.36 25.43
CA GLY A 190 -5.79 -13.63 24.70
C GLY A 190 -4.59 -13.89 23.76
N ASN A 191 -3.91 -12.83 23.32
CA ASN A 191 -2.67 -12.94 22.55
C ASN A 191 -1.46 -13.23 23.44
N THR A 192 -1.51 -12.90 24.74
CA THR A 192 -0.35 -13.04 25.62
C THR A 192 0.09 -14.50 25.79
N GLY A 193 1.39 -14.71 25.90
CA GLY A 193 2.01 -15.98 26.25
C GLY A 193 2.93 -16.54 25.17
N PRO A 194 3.40 -17.79 25.34
CA PRO A 194 4.37 -18.41 24.45
C PRO A 194 3.70 -18.86 23.14
N TRP A 195 4.40 -18.64 22.03
CA TRP A 195 3.99 -18.99 20.69
C TRP A 195 5.15 -19.58 19.89
N GLU A 196 4.84 -20.47 18.95
CA GLU A 196 5.72 -20.90 17.88
C GLU A 196 5.09 -20.54 16.54
N LEU A 197 5.82 -19.78 15.74
CA LEU A 197 5.52 -19.55 14.33
C LEU A 197 6.18 -20.63 13.49
N GLU A 198 5.41 -21.25 12.60
CA GLU A 198 5.91 -22.09 11.51
C GLU A 198 5.49 -21.49 10.17
N LEU A 199 6.47 -21.30 9.28
CA LEU A 199 6.26 -20.87 7.90
C LEU A 199 6.67 -21.98 6.94
N ALA A 200 5.78 -22.33 6.01
CA ALA A 200 6.07 -23.25 4.92
C ALA A 200 5.09 -23.04 3.76
N ASP A 201 5.61 -23.11 2.53
CA ASP A 201 4.84 -23.16 1.29
C ASP A 201 3.78 -22.05 1.16
N GLY A 202 4.14 -20.85 1.62
CA GLY A 202 3.29 -19.65 1.57
C GLY A 202 2.21 -19.57 2.65
N ALA A 203 2.22 -20.51 3.60
CA ALA A 203 1.34 -20.53 4.76
C ALA A 203 2.11 -20.30 6.06
N GLY A 204 1.41 -19.73 7.04
CA GLY A 204 1.92 -19.54 8.40
C GLY A 204 0.97 -20.14 9.41
N LYS A 205 1.53 -20.71 10.48
CA LYS A 205 0.78 -21.26 11.60
C LYS A 205 1.38 -20.75 12.90
N LEU A 206 0.51 -20.34 13.82
CA LEU A 206 0.90 -19.96 15.17
C LEU A 206 0.31 -20.97 16.16
N ARG A 207 1.15 -21.57 16.99
CA ARG A 207 0.76 -22.62 17.96
C ARG A 207 1.43 -22.39 19.29
N ARG A 208 0.98 -23.09 20.34
CA ARG A 208 1.73 -23.13 21.59
C ARG A 208 2.97 -24.01 21.41
N PRO A 209 4.16 -23.57 21.85
CA PRO A 209 5.38 -24.36 21.72
C PRO A 209 5.43 -25.51 22.74
N ASP A 210 6.20 -26.53 22.44
CA ASP A 210 6.49 -27.65 23.36
C ASP A 210 7.57 -27.30 24.40
N ARG A 211 8.27 -26.16 24.22
CA ARG A 211 9.31 -25.65 25.12
C ARG A 211 9.13 -24.17 25.41
N GLU A 212 9.62 -23.73 26.55
CA GLU A 212 9.59 -22.32 26.91
C GLU A 212 10.49 -21.51 25.96
N PRO A 213 9.98 -20.43 25.33
CA PRO A 213 10.79 -19.61 24.44
C PRO A 213 11.85 -18.80 25.18
N GLY A 214 13.08 -18.74 24.64
CA GLY A 214 14.11 -17.82 25.11
C GLY A 214 13.98 -16.41 24.55
N LEU A 215 12.98 -16.10 23.72
CA LEU A 215 12.74 -14.77 23.16
C LEU A 215 11.43 -14.18 23.68
N SER A 216 11.41 -12.88 23.97
CA SER A 216 10.21 -12.12 24.34
C SER A 216 9.99 -10.91 23.43
N LYS A 217 8.73 -10.55 23.20
CA LYS A 217 8.32 -9.54 22.22
C LYS A 217 7.00 -8.84 22.55
N ASP A 218 6.93 -7.53 22.31
CA ASP A 218 5.73 -6.70 22.49
C ASP A 218 4.76 -6.71 21.27
N PRO A 219 3.47 -6.35 21.44
CA PRO A 219 2.41 -6.61 20.47
C PRO A 219 2.30 -5.53 19.39
N VAL A 220 2.87 -4.34 19.63
CA VAL A 220 3.10 -3.28 18.63
C VAL A 220 3.87 -3.82 17.42
N LEU A 221 4.55 -4.94 17.62
CA LEU A 221 5.39 -5.63 16.64
C LEU A 221 4.67 -6.77 15.91
N LEU A 222 3.33 -6.88 15.97
CA LEU A 222 2.56 -7.92 15.26
C LEU A 222 1.54 -7.38 14.26
N SER A 223 1.62 -6.13 13.83
CA SER A 223 0.64 -5.54 12.91
C SER A 223 0.87 -5.93 11.42
N PRO A 224 -0.03 -6.65 10.71
CA PRO A 224 0.10 -7.01 9.27
C PRO A 224 0.35 -5.86 8.26
N GLY A 225 1.61 -5.48 8.10
CA GLY A 225 2.00 -4.55 7.03
C GLY A 225 3.47 -4.15 6.98
N ARG A 226 4.36 -5.10 7.29
CA ARG A 226 5.37 -5.00 8.35
C ARG A 226 4.69 -5.03 9.71
N LEU A 227 4.49 -6.25 10.28
CA LEU A 227 4.44 -6.42 11.75
C LEU A 227 5.53 -5.51 12.27
N GLY A 228 5.26 -4.49 13.09
CA GLY A 228 6.11 -3.31 13.37
C GLY A 228 7.59 -3.57 13.68
N LEU A 229 8.30 -4.22 12.79
CA LEU A 229 9.58 -4.85 12.93
C LEU A 229 10.44 -4.20 11.87
N SER A 230 11.26 -3.28 12.34
CA SER A 230 12.63 -3.26 11.88
C SER A 230 13.19 -4.70 11.94
N LEU A 231 14.12 -5.01 11.04
CA LEU A 231 15.12 -6.08 11.26
C LEU A 231 15.50 -6.03 12.74
N TRP A 232 15.64 -7.18 13.42
CA TRP A 232 15.88 -7.24 14.87
C TRP A 232 16.90 -6.21 15.43
N THR A 233 17.85 -5.74 14.61
CA THR A 233 18.76 -4.65 14.97
C THR A 233 18.06 -3.37 15.46
N GLY A 234 16.86 -3.02 14.96
CA GLY A 234 16.12 -1.83 15.41
C GLY A 234 15.31 -2.00 16.70
N PRO A 235 14.55 -3.11 16.90
CA PRO A 235 13.73 -3.29 18.11
C PRO A 235 14.55 -3.56 19.38
N SER A 236 15.76 -4.13 19.32
CA SER A 236 16.63 -4.28 20.50
C SER A 236 17.16 -2.96 21.01
N ASP A 237 17.61 -2.09 20.10
CA ASP A 237 18.09 -0.75 20.45
C ASP A 237 16.96 0.10 21.07
N ALA A 238 15.70 -0.21 20.72
CA ALA A 238 14.51 0.41 21.30
C ALA A 238 13.96 -0.32 22.55
N GLY A 239 14.56 -1.43 22.98
CA GLY A 239 14.13 -2.21 24.15
C GLY A 239 12.82 -3.00 23.96
N LEU A 240 12.37 -3.21 22.72
CA LEU A 240 11.09 -3.82 22.37
C LEU A 240 11.17 -5.34 22.11
N GLY A 241 12.34 -5.93 22.34
CA GLY A 241 12.58 -7.37 22.31
C GLY A 241 13.80 -7.72 23.13
N SER A 242 13.75 -8.87 23.81
CA SER A 242 14.84 -9.34 24.68
C SER A 242 14.87 -10.87 24.72
N GLY A 243 16.03 -11.43 25.08
CA GLY A 243 16.18 -12.86 25.24
C GLY A 243 17.61 -13.36 25.03
N PRO A 244 17.99 -14.52 25.60
CA PRO A 244 19.27 -15.16 25.35
C PRO A 244 19.44 -15.84 23.98
N ASP A 245 18.33 -16.15 23.28
CA ASP A 245 18.36 -16.85 21.99
C ASP A 245 18.71 -15.90 20.82
N ASP A 246 19.16 -16.45 19.68
CA ASP A 246 19.42 -15.67 18.47
C ASP A 246 18.11 -15.06 17.94
N PRO A 247 18.01 -13.74 17.98
CA PRO A 247 16.76 -13.07 17.67
C PRO A 247 16.59 -12.75 16.18
N ALA A 248 17.60 -13.01 15.34
CA ALA A 248 17.47 -12.95 13.88
C ALA A 248 16.36 -13.89 13.36
N ALA A 249 16.07 -14.97 14.10
CA ALA A 249 14.94 -15.86 13.80
C ALA A 249 13.57 -15.14 13.82
N LEU A 250 13.45 -14.02 14.54
CA LEU A 250 12.24 -13.19 14.54
C LEU A 250 12.04 -12.42 13.24
N ASP A 251 13.04 -12.32 12.36
CA ASP A 251 12.87 -11.70 11.04
C ASP A 251 11.91 -12.49 10.14
N LEU A 252 11.65 -13.78 10.45
CA LEU A 252 10.59 -14.56 9.82
C LEU A 252 9.22 -13.88 9.93
N LEU A 253 8.94 -13.20 11.06
CA LEU A 253 7.72 -12.44 11.28
C LEU A 253 7.62 -11.26 10.28
N ALA A 254 8.74 -10.69 9.86
CA ALA A 254 8.80 -9.49 9.02
C ALA A 254 8.87 -9.77 7.51
N CYS A 255 8.92 -11.03 7.07
CA CYS A 255 9.10 -11.35 5.65
C CYS A 255 7.91 -10.92 4.76
N GLY A 256 8.22 -10.57 3.50
CA GLY A 256 7.27 -10.06 2.52
C GLY A 256 7.42 -8.55 2.23
N PRO A 257 6.61 -8.01 1.30
CA PRO A 257 6.64 -6.59 0.95
C PRO A 257 6.17 -5.70 2.11
N ARG A 258 6.58 -4.43 2.07
CA ARG A 258 6.06 -3.41 2.98
C ARG A 258 4.57 -3.20 2.72
N ALA A 259 3.75 -3.02 3.76
CA ALA A 259 2.39 -2.52 3.50
C ALA A 259 2.40 -1.04 3.22
N GLU A 260 1.61 -0.73 2.22
CA GLU A 260 1.40 0.58 1.68
C GLU A 260 -0.11 0.77 1.55
N LEU A 261 -0.57 1.99 1.82
CA LEU A 261 -1.96 2.36 1.67
C LEU A 261 -2.05 3.57 0.75
N LEU A 262 -3.11 3.57 -0.07
CA LEU A 262 -3.48 4.72 -0.90
C LEU A 262 -4.56 5.58 -0.21
N ASP A 263 -5.23 5.00 0.79
CA ASP A 263 -6.40 5.56 1.45
C ASP A 263 -6.07 6.11 2.85
N TYR A 264 -6.76 7.20 3.20
CA TYR A 264 -6.80 7.77 4.53
C TYR A 264 -8.23 7.65 5.07
N PHE A 265 -8.39 7.27 6.34
CA PHE A 265 -9.68 6.99 6.98
C PHE A 265 -9.68 7.43 8.45
#